data_AF-A0A1G3TMY9-F1
#
_entry.id   AF-A0A1G3TMY9-F1
#
_cell.length_a   1.000
_cell.length_b   1.000
_cell.length_c   1.000
_cell.angle_alpha   90.00
_cell.angle_beta   90.00
_cell.angle_gamma   90.00
#
_symmetry.space_group_name_H-M   'P 1'
#
loop_
_entity.id
_entity.type
_entity.pdbx_description
1 polymer ?
#
loop_
_entity_poly.entity_id
_entity_poly.type
_entity_poly.pdbx_seq_one_letter_code
_entity_poly.pdbx_strand_id
1 'polypeptide(L)'
;MRGSLDKFDKLVEALQQLPTIGKKSATRLAYHMVIKDSFAGMKISHAIEEALGSLKQCSSCGGMSEDDLCFICCDDSRDETLLCIVENAKDILLLEENGLFDGRYFVLDSLEELNFSGLEKLVGSGVKEIVFALTPSIANDAVMLYIEDKLSNFNINYSKIAQGVPTGVSLENIDLLSLTRALADRVRV
;
A
#
# COMPACT_ATOMS: atom_id res chain seq x y z
N MET A 1 8.39 -44.39 18.95
CA MET A 1 7.73 -43.48 18.00
C MET A 1 7.14 -42.34 18.81
N ARG A 2 7.79 -41.17 18.85
CA ARG A 2 7.24 -40.00 19.57
C ARG A 2 6.04 -39.51 18.76
N GLY A 3 4.84 -39.56 19.33
CA GLY A 3 3.62 -39.11 18.66
C GLY A 3 3.70 -37.61 18.43
N SER A 4 3.99 -37.20 17.19
CA SER A 4 3.83 -35.82 16.74
C SER A 4 2.43 -35.64 16.18
N LEU A 5 1.81 -34.50 16.47
CA LEU A 5 0.56 -34.10 15.84
C LEU A 5 0.87 -33.49 14.48
N ASP A 6 1.29 -34.31 13.51
CA ASP A 6 1.82 -33.87 12.19
C ASP A 6 0.97 -32.79 11.50
N LYS A 7 -0.37 -32.95 11.51
CA LYS A 7 -1.29 -31.96 10.91
C LYS A 7 -1.32 -30.62 11.66
N PHE A 8 -1.20 -30.67 12.99
CA PHE A 8 -1.15 -29.47 13.82
C PHE A 8 0.18 -28.74 13.63
N ASP A 9 1.29 -29.49 13.59
CA ASP A 9 2.63 -28.94 13.37
C ASP A 9 2.72 -28.22 12.02
N LYS A 10 2.14 -28.82 10.95
CA LYS A 10 2.03 -28.17 9.63
C LYS A 10 1.24 -26.86 9.64
N LEU A 11 0.11 -26.80 10.34
CA LEU A 11 -0.67 -25.56 10.48
C LEU A 11 0.14 -24.49 11.22
N VAL A 12 0.87 -24.88 12.27
CA VAL A 12 1.75 -23.97 13.02
C VAL A 12 2.91 -23.47 12.15
N GLU A 13 3.49 -24.31 11.30
CA GLU A 13 4.54 -23.91 10.34
C GLU A 13 4.00 -22.96 9.26
N ALA A 14 2.81 -23.22 8.73
CA ALA A 14 2.16 -22.34 7.75
C ALA A 14 1.89 -20.94 8.32
N LEU A 15 1.33 -20.86 9.53
CA LEU A 15 1.06 -19.58 10.20
C LEU A 15 2.34 -18.80 10.54
N GLN A 16 3.48 -19.47 10.73
CA GLN A 16 4.78 -18.81 10.97
C GLN A 16 5.38 -18.14 9.74
N GLN A 17 4.89 -18.46 8.53
CA GLN A 17 5.34 -17.79 7.31
C GLN A 17 4.82 -16.35 7.22
N LEU A 18 3.77 -16.00 7.97
CA LEU A 18 3.23 -14.65 7.99
C LEU A 18 4.14 -13.70 8.77
N PRO A 19 4.34 -12.46 8.28
CA PRO A 19 5.17 -11.48 8.96
C PRO A 19 4.63 -11.25 10.38
N THR A 20 5.53 -11.05 11.34
CA THR A 20 5.24 -10.82 12.77
C THR A 20 4.70 -12.01 13.58
N ILE A 21 4.42 -13.17 12.96
CA ILE A 21 3.89 -14.35 13.67
C ILE A 21 5.00 -15.35 14.01
N GLY A 22 5.45 -15.32 15.27
CA GLY A 22 6.40 -16.33 15.79
C GLY A 22 5.72 -17.64 16.24
N LYS A 23 6.53 -18.69 16.46
CA LYS A 23 6.09 -20.04 16.86
C LYS A 23 5.04 -20.06 17.97
N LYS A 24 5.25 -19.29 19.05
CA LYS A 24 4.30 -19.24 20.20
C LYS A 24 2.93 -18.69 19.78
N SER A 25 2.91 -17.62 18.99
CA SER A 25 1.67 -17.03 18.48
C SER A 25 0.97 -17.98 17.51
N ALA A 26 1.72 -18.59 16.58
CA ALA A 26 1.20 -19.58 15.64
C ALA A 26 0.59 -20.80 16.34
N THR A 27 1.24 -21.37 17.37
CA THR A 27 0.68 -22.47 18.16
C THR A 27 -0.63 -22.07 18.84
N ARG A 28 -0.72 -20.85 19.39
CA ARG A 28 -1.95 -20.36 20.02
C ARG A 28 -3.09 -20.19 19.00
N LEU A 29 -2.80 -19.62 17.83
CA LEU A 29 -3.77 -19.46 16.73
C LEU A 29 -4.24 -20.82 16.22
N ALA A 30 -3.32 -21.73 15.90
CA ALA A 30 -3.64 -23.08 15.45
C ALA A 30 -4.51 -23.84 16.46
N TYR A 31 -4.18 -23.77 17.75
CA TYR A 31 -4.98 -24.40 18.80
C TYR A 31 -6.38 -23.80 18.89
N HIS A 32 -6.50 -22.47 18.77
CA HIS A 32 -7.80 -21.81 18.74
C HIS A 32 -8.64 -22.27 17.54
N MET A 33 -8.07 -22.25 16.34
CA MET A 33 -8.73 -22.62 15.09
C MET A 33 -9.17 -24.09 15.04
N VAL A 34 -8.48 -25.00 15.74
CA VAL A 34 -8.79 -26.44 15.66
C VAL A 34 -9.62 -26.93 16.85
N ILE A 35 -9.36 -26.43 18.06
CA ILE A 35 -9.95 -26.96 19.30
C ILE A 35 -10.98 -26.02 19.92
N LYS A 36 -10.77 -24.70 19.88
CA LYS A 36 -11.67 -23.74 20.52
C LYS A 36 -12.82 -23.32 19.63
N ASP A 37 -12.53 -23.06 18.35
CA ASP A 37 -13.51 -22.62 17.37
C ASP A 37 -13.13 -23.12 15.98
N SER A 38 -13.56 -24.35 15.68
CA SER A 38 -13.37 -24.98 14.38
C SER A 38 -14.13 -24.28 13.26
N PHE A 39 -15.22 -23.58 13.58
CA PHE A 39 -15.97 -22.82 12.59
C PHE A 39 -15.20 -21.59 12.14
N ALA A 40 -14.61 -20.83 13.07
CA ALA A 40 -13.71 -19.73 12.73
C ALA A 40 -12.48 -20.23 11.95
N GLY A 41 -11.92 -21.39 12.33
CA GLY A 41 -10.83 -22.02 11.58
C GLY A 41 -11.19 -22.30 10.11
N MET A 42 -12.34 -22.92 9.86
CA MET A 42 -12.84 -23.17 8.50
C MET A 42 -13.15 -21.88 7.74
N LYS A 43 -13.78 -20.89 8.40
CA LYS A 43 -14.07 -19.59 7.78
C LYS A 43 -12.80 -18.88 7.31
N ILE A 44 -11.75 -18.86 8.13
CA ILE A 44 -10.45 -18.28 7.77
C ILE A 44 -9.82 -19.05 6.61
N SER A 45 -9.85 -20.38 6.65
CA SER A 45 -9.32 -21.22 5.56
C SER A 45 -9.98 -20.90 4.22
N HIS A 46 -11.30 -20.80 4.19
CA HIS A 46 -12.04 -20.46 2.96
C HIS A 46 -11.78 -19.03 2.50
N ALA A 47 -11.73 -18.06 3.40
CA ALA A 47 -11.41 -16.67 3.04
C ALA A 47 -10.02 -16.53 2.42
N ILE A 48 -9.03 -17.28 2.93
CA ILE A 48 -7.68 -17.32 2.35
C ILE A 48 -7.71 -17.92 0.95
N GLU A 49 -8.38 -19.07 0.78
CA GLU A 49 -8.48 -19.76 -0.51
C GLU A 49 -9.17 -18.89 -1.57
N GLU A 50 -10.30 -18.26 -1.20
CA GLU A 50 -11.06 -17.38 -2.08
C GLU A 50 -10.22 -16.15 -2.48
N ALA A 51 -9.63 -15.45 -1.51
CA ALA A 51 -8.81 -14.27 -1.76
C ALA A 51 -7.59 -14.58 -2.65
N LEU A 52 -6.90 -15.70 -2.43
CA LEU A 52 -5.77 -16.12 -3.27
C LEU A 52 -6.19 -16.50 -4.69
N GLY A 53 -7.45 -16.94 -4.88
CA GLY A 53 -8.00 -17.31 -6.18
C GLY A 53 -8.58 -16.13 -6.98
N SER A 54 -9.06 -15.08 -6.30
CA SER A 54 -9.76 -13.96 -6.93
C SER A 54 -8.96 -12.66 -6.99
N LEU A 55 -8.15 -12.36 -5.97
CA LEU A 55 -7.43 -11.08 -5.90
C LEU A 55 -6.18 -11.09 -6.78
N LYS A 56 -6.04 -10.04 -7.57
CA LYS A 56 -4.91 -9.78 -8.47
C LYS A 56 -4.59 -8.29 -8.51
N GLN A 57 -3.52 -7.95 -9.22
CA GLN A 57 -3.15 -6.56 -9.47
C GLN A 57 -3.98 -5.99 -10.63
N CYS A 58 -4.48 -4.77 -10.45
CA CYS A 58 -5.14 -3.98 -11.48
C CYS A 58 -4.16 -3.71 -12.63
N SER A 59 -4.57 -3.99 -13.86
CA SER A 59 -3.75 -3.83 -15.07
C SER A 59 -3.39 -2.37 -15.38
N SER A 60 -4.16 -1.41 -14.86
CA SER A 60 -3.96 0.03 -15.07
C SER A 60 -3.15 0.71 -13.97
N CYS A 61 -3.46 0.44 -12.70
CA CYS A 61 -2.87 1.18 -11.56
C CYS A 61 -1.99 0.34 -10.64
N GLY A 62 -1.95 -1.00 -10.80
CA GLY A 62 -1.22 -1.88 -9.88
C GLY A 62 -1.87 -2.07 -8.50
N GLY A 63 -3.02 -1.45 -8.23
CA GLY A 63 -3.79 -1.65 -6.99
C GLY A 63 -4.41 -3.06 -6.89
N MET A 64 -5.01 -3.39 -5.74
CA MET A 64 -5.74 -4.66 -5.58
C MET A 64 -7.06 -4.64 -6.35
N SER A 65 -7.39 -5.75 -7.00
CA SER A 65 -8.61 -5.90 -7.79
C SER A 65 -9.08 -7.35 -7.83
N GLU A 66 -10.40 -7.57 -7.93
CA GLU A 66 -10.99 -8.87 -8.27
C GLU A 66 -11.13 -9.04 -9.80
N ASP A 67 -11.20 -7.93 -10.53
CA ASP A 67 -11.29 -7.85 -11.99
C ASP A 67 -9.99 -7.32 -12.62
N ASP A 68 -9.92 -7.26 -13.95
CA ASP A 68 -8.74 -6.71 -14.65
C ASP A 68 -8.47 -5.24 -14.24
N LEU A 69 -9.53 -4.47 -14.03
CA LEU A 69 -9.48 -3.10 -13.52
C LEU A 69 -10.13 -3.05 -12.13
N CYS A 70 -9.51 -2.30 -11.21
CA CYS A 70 -10.09 -2.10 -9.88
C CYS A 70 -11.30 -1.14 -9.93
N PHE A 71 -12.11 -1.17 -8.88
CA PHE A 71 -13.30 -0.31 -8.77
C PHE A 71 -12.97 1.19 -8.93
N ILE A 72 -11.79 1.64 -8.50
CA ILE A 72 -11.35 3.04 -8.63
C ILE A 72 -11.02 3.38 -10.10
N CYS A 73 -10.40 2.45 -10.83
CA CYS A 73 -10.11 2.63 -12.25
C CYS A 73 -11.40 2.64 -13.10
N CYS A 74 -12.43 1.91 -12.68
CA CYS A 74 -13.73 1.86 -13.37
C CYS A 74 -14.68 3.00 -12.96
N ASP A 75 -14.32 3.84 -11.99
CA ASP A 75 -15.19 4.90 -11.48
C ASP A 75 -15.01 6.19 -12.30
N ASP A 76 -16.00 6.49 -13.14
CA ASP A 76 -16.05 7.70 -13.99
C ASP A 76 -16.29 8.99 -13.19
N SER A 77 -16.63 8.91 -11.90
CA SER A 77 -16.79 10.08 -11.05
C SER A 77 -15.48 10.63 -10.52
N ARG A 78 -14.37 9.89 -10.67
CA ARG A 78 -13.03 10.27 -10.21
C ARG A 78 -12.43 11.36 -11.08
N ASP A 79 -11.62 12.20 -10.45
CA ASP A 79 -10.87 13.23 -11.18
C ASP A 79 -9.69 12.60 -11.93
N GLU A 80 -9.83 12.44 -13.25
CA GLU A 80 -8.76 11.90 -14.10
C GLU A 80 -7.55 12.83 -14.25
N THR A 81 -7.69 14.09 -13.83
CA THR A 81 -6.60 15.07 -13.87
C THR A 81 -5.66 14.95 -12.67
N LEU A 82 -6.05 14.18 -11.64
CA LEU A 82 -5.27 13.95 -10.42
C LEU A 82 -4.80 12.49 -10.35
N LEU A 83 -3.50 12.30 -10.18
CA LEU A 83 -2.89 10.99 -10.00
C LEU A 83 -2.09 10.93 -8.69
N CYS A 84 -2.42 10.03 -7.79
CA CYS A 84 -1.63 9.76 -6.60
C CYS A 84 -0.75 8.53 -6.80
N ILE A 85 0.56 8.73 -6.73
CA ILE A 85 1.55 7.65 -6.80
C ILE A 85 1.84 7.16 -5.38
N VAL A 86 1.61 5.87 -5.13
CA VAL A 86 1.81 5.21 -3.83
C VAL A 86 2.86 4.12 -3.91
N GLU A 87 3.42 3.74 -2.76
CA GLU A 87 4.44 2.71 -2.66
C GLU A 87 3.82 1.31 -2.84
N ASN A 88 2.72 1.02 -2.14
CA ASN A 88 2.08 -0.28 -2.15
C ASN A 88 0.56 -0.18 -2.39
N ALA A 89 -0.05 -1.26 -2.90
CA ALA A 89 -1.50 -1.31 -3.09
C ALA A 89 -2.31 -1.15 -1.78
N LYS A 90 -1.75 -1.53 -0.63
CA LYS A 90 -2.38 -1.32 0.69
C LYS A 90 -2.51 0.17 1.07
N ASP A 91 -1.65 1.02 0.52
CA ASP A 91 -1.66 2.45 0.82
C ASP A 91 -2.86 3.13 0.14
N ILE A 92 -3.33 2.58 -0.99
CA ILE A 92 -4.60 2.97 -1.62
C ILE A 92 -5.77 2.71 -0.66
N LEU A 93 -5.83 1.53 -0.04
CA LEU A 93 -6.91 1.19 0.90
C LEU A 93 -6.99 2.20 2.05
N LEU A 94 -5.84 2.59 2.61
CA LEU A 94 -5.79 3.58 3.68
C LEU A 94 -6.33 4.94 3.24
N LEU A 95 -5.98 5.40 2.04
CA LEU A 95 -6.42 6.69 1.51
C LEU A 95 -7.93 6.69 1.21
N GLU A 96 -8.43 5.59 0.66
CA GLU A 96 -9.84 5.39 0.31
C GLU A 96 -10.75 5.25 1.54
N GLU A 97 -10.34 4.45 2.54
CA GLU A 97 -11.10 4.26 3.78
C GLU A 97 -11.37 5.58 4.52
N ASN A 98 -10.54 6.59 4.29
CA ASN A 98 -10.64 7.91 4.91
C ASN A 98 -11.13 9.00 3.95
N GLY A 99 -11.46 8.67 2.69
CA GLY A 99 -11.93 9.63 1.68
C GLY A 99 -10.97 10.79 1.45
N LEU A 100 -9.65 10.52 1.45
CA LEU A 100 -8.61 11.56 1.45
C LEU A 100 -8.23 12.07 0.07
N PHE A 101 -8.67 11.41 -1.00
CA PHE A 101 -8.24 11.72 -2.36
C PHE A 101 -9.28 11.28 -3.39
N ASP A 102 -9.65 12.20 -4.29
CA ASP A 102 -10.73 11.99 -5.28
C ASP A 102 -10.21 11.63 -6.68
N GLY A 103 -8.88 11.59 -6.86
CA GLY A 103 -8.25 11.24 -8.13
C GLY A 103 -8.04 9.73 -8.32
N ARG A 104 -7.18 9.38 -9.27
CA ARG A 104 -6.76 7.99 -9.54
C ARG A 104 -5.42 7.65 -8.88
N TYR A 105 -5.09 6.38 -8.80
CA TYR A 105 -3.83 5.91 -8.19
C TYR A 105 -2.88 5.27 -9.19
N PHE A 106 -1.62 5.14 -8.79
CA PHE A 106 -0.64 4.28 -9.43
C PHE A 106 0.32 3.71 -8.37
N VAL A 107 0.53 2.40 -8.36
CA VAL A 107 1.42 1.69 -7.43
C VAL A 107 2.78 1.52 -8.07
N LEU A 108 3.85 1.89 -7.35
CA LEU A 108 5.23 1.74 -7.83
C LEU A 108 5.76 0.30 -7.69
N ASP A 109 5.31 -0.45 -6.68
CA ASP A 109 5.64 -1.86 -6.31
C ASP A 109 7.13 -2.15 -6.04
N SER A 110 8.03 -1.74 -6.95
CA SER A 110 9.48 -1.86 -6.85
C SER A 110 10.15 -0.92 -7.85
N LEU A 111 11.24 -0.24 -7.44
CA LEU A 111 12.01 0.67 -8.32
C LEU A 111 12.63 -0.04 -9.52
N GLU A 112 12.89 -1.34 -9.40
CA GLU A 112 13.51 -2.16 -10.44
C GLU A 112 12.49 -2.61 -11.49
N GLU A 113 11.21 -2.65 -11.14
CA GLU A 113 10.11 -3.14 -11.97
C GLU A 113 9.07 -2.06 -12.29
N LEU A 114 9.48 -0.79 -12.23
CA LEU A 114 8.61 0.33 -12.54
C LEU A 114 8.03 0.19 -13.96
N ASN A 115 6.72 -0.05 -14.04
CA ASN A 115 5.99 -0.09 -15.30
C ASN A 115 5.77 1.34 -15.85
N PHE A 116 6.86 1.95 -16.32
CA PHE A 116 6.82 3.29 -16.91
C PHE A 116 5.88 3.39 -18.10
N SER A 117 5.76 2.33 -18.89
CA SER A 117 4.84 2.32 -20.04
C SER A 117 3.37 2.47 -19.62
N GLY A 118 2.99 1.85 -18.50
CA GLY A 118 1.66 2.01 -17.91
C GLY A 118 1.47 3.42 -17.36
N LEU A 119 2.47 3.95 -16.64
CA LEU A 119 2.42 5.31 -16.08
C LEU A 119 2.33 6.37 -17.18
N GLU A 120 3.17 6.31 -18.22
CA GLU A 120 3.13 7.23 -19.37
C GLU A 120 1.78 7.20 -20.08
N LYS A 121 1.19 6.01 -20.25
CA LYS A 121 -0.14 5.87 -20.85
C LYS A 121 -1.23 6.53 -20.01
N LEU A 122 -1.18 6.34 -18.69
CA LEU A 122 -2.13 6.95 -17.75
C LEU A 122 -1.96 8.47 -17.71
N VAL A 123 -0.73 8.95 -17.69
CA VAL A 123 -0.43 10.38 -17.77
C VAL A 123 -0.92 10.99 -19.09
N GLY A 124 -0.71 10.29 -20.19
CA GLY A 124 -1.14 10.71 -21.53
C GLY A 124 -2.66 10.84 -21.69
N SER A 125 -3.48 10.32 -20.78
CA SER A 125 -4.94 10.50 -20.81
C SER A 125 -5.43 11.83 -20.22
N GLY A 126 -4.54 12.70 -19.74
CA GLY A 126 -4.89 14.07 -19.33
C GLY A 126 -4.59 14.42 -17.87
N VAL A 127 -3.70 13.68 -17.22
CA VAL A 127 -3.23 14.01 -15.85
C VAL A 127 -2.56 15.39 -15.84
N LYS A 128 -2.95 16.22 -14.89
CA LYS A 128 -2.43 17.58 -14.67
C LYS A 128 -1.62 17.69 -13.39
N GLU A 129 -1.89 16.86 -12.40
CA GLU A 129 -1.14 16.81 -11.16
C GLU A 129 -0.80 15.37 -10.77
N ILE A 130 0.45 15.16 -10.37
CA ILE A 130 0.93 13.94 -9.73
C ILE A 130 1.26 14.26 -8.27
N VAL A 131 0.58 13.57 -7.35
CA VAL A 131 0.82 13.62 -5.91
C VAL A 131 1.62 12.39 -5.49
N PHE A 132 2.84 12.57 -5.03
CA PHE A 132 3.64 11.48 -4.45
C PHE A 132 3.27 11.25 -2.99
N ALA A 133 2.67 10.08 -2.72
CA ALA A 133 2.37 9.57 -1.38
C ALA A 133 3.32 8.41 -1.04
N LEU A 134 4.62 8.70 -1.05
CA LEU A 134 5.68 7.75 -0.74
C LEU A 134 6.22 7.96 0.67
N THR A 135 6.72 6.89 1.29
CA THR A 135 7.40 6.99 2.58
C THR A 135 8.60 7.95 2.45
N PRO A 136 8.74 8.98 3.31
CA PRO A 136 9.85 9.93 3.19
C PRO A 136 11.21 9.26 3.35
N SER A 137 12.03 9.29 2.30
CA SER A 137 13.41 8.78 2.31
C SER A 137 14.22 9.38 1.16
N ILE A 138 15.56 9.37 1.28
CA ILE A 138 16.46 9.83 0.21
C ILE A 138 16.27 9.00 -1.07
N ALA A 139 16.03 7.68 -0.92
CA ALA A 139 15.79 6.80 -2.05
C ALA A 139 14.50 7.21 -2.79
N ASN A 140 13.42 7.46 -2.06
CA ASN A 140 12.15 7.86 -2.66
C ASN A 140 12.21 9.28 -3.26
N ASP A 141 12.95 10.20 -2.65
CA ASP A 141 13.22 11.53 -3.25
C ASP A 141 13.92 11.41 -4.61
N ALA A 142 14.89 10.50 -4.76
CA ALA A 142 15.55 10.25 -6.05
C ALA A 142 14.58 9.66 -7.10
N VAL A 143 13.63 8.83 -6.66
CA VAL A 143 12.62 8.21 -7.54
C VAL A 143 11.61 9.22 -8.02
N MET A 144 11.16 10.13 -7.15
CA MET A 144 10.30 11.24 -7.55
C MET A 144 10.96 12.07 -8.65
N LEU A 145 12.22 12.47 -8.46
CA LEU A 145 13.00 13.21 -9.47
C LEU A 145 13.16 12.42 -10.78
N TYR A 146 13.35 11.10 -10.69
CA TYR A 146 13.46 10.25 -11.87
C TYR A 146 12.14 10.15 -12.65
N ILE A 147 11.01 10.04 -11.95
CA ILE A 147 9.68 10.05 -12.57
C ILE A 147 9.39 11.41 -13.22
N GLU A 148 9.73 12.51 -12.54
CA GLU A 148 9.62 13.87 -13.09
C GLU A 148 10.43 14.05 -14.38
N ASP A 149 11.68 13.57 -14.41
CA ASP A 149 12.54 13.62 -15.60
C ASP A 149 11.96 12.80 -16.76
N LYS A 150 11.46 11.60 -16.47
CA LYS A 150 10.83 10.72 -17.49
C LYS A 150 9.55 11.31 -18.07
N LEU A 151 8.76 11.98 -17.26
CA LEU A 151 7.51 12.61 -17.66
C LEU A 151 7.66 14.07 -18.08
N SER A 152 8.90 14.55 -18.29
CA SER A 152 9.21 15.94 -18.65
C SER A 152 8.56 16.44 -19.95
N ASN A 153 8.17 15.53 -20.85
CA ASN A 153 7.43 15.87 -22.07
C ASN A 153 5.95 16.21 -21.82
N PHE A 154 5.44 15.93 -20.62
CA PHE A 154 4.08 16.23 -20.21
C PHE A 154 4.04 17.48 -19.33
N ASN A 155 3.00 18.30 -19.47
CA ASN A 155 2.82 19.49 -18.65
C ASN A 155 2.09 19.15 -17.35
N ILE A 156 2.83 18.57 -16.39
CA ILE A 156 2.31 18.06 -15.11
C ILE A 156 2.87 18.89 -13.96
N ASN A 157 2.01 19.19 -12.99
CA ASN A 157 2.42 19.71 -11.69
C ASN A 157 2.74 18.55 -10.76
N TYR A 158 3.86 18.63 -10.04
CA TYR A 158 4.25 17.61 -9.08
C TYR A 158 4.10 18.14 -7.66
N SER A 159 3.49 17.34 -6.80
CA SER A 159 3.36 17.60 -5.38
C SER A 159 3.68 16.32 -4.60
N LYS A 160 4.00 16.45 -3.31
CA LYS A 160 4.18 15.30 -2.42
C LYS A 160 3.49 15.54 -1.10
N ILE A 161 3.08 14.46 -0.44
CA ILE A 161 2.45 14.55 0.88
C ILE A 161 3.35 15.31 1.86
N ALA A 162 2.73 16.18 2.67
CA ALA A 162 3.47 17.04 3.58
C ALA A 162 4.18 16.21 4.66
N GLN A 163 5.44 16.55 4.95
CA GLN A 163 6.18 16.02 6.09
C GLN A 163 6.07 17.00 7.26
N GLY A 164 5.64 16.53 8.42
CA GLY A 164 5.33 17.44 9.52
C GLY A 164 5.26 16.80 10.90
N VAL A 165 4.83 17.62 11.86
CA VAL A 165 4.62 17.22 13.26
C VAL A 165 3.24 16.55 13.39
N PRO A 166 3.16 15.31 13.87
CA PRO A 166 1.88 14.65 14.10
C PRO A 166 1.04 15.39 15.15
N THR A 167 -0.27 15.44 14.93
CA THR A 167 -1.18 16.06 15.90
C THR A 167 -1.20 15.24 17.20
N GLY A 168 -1.11 15.93 18.34
CA GLY A 168 -1.15 15.30 19.66
C GLY A 168 0.18 14.72 20.16
N VAL A 169 1.27 14.91 19.42
CA VAL A 169 2.63 14.50 19.83
C VAL A 169 3.44 15.71 20.29
N SER A 170 4.02 15.64 21.50
CA SER A 170 4.93 16.67 22.02
C SER A 170 6.21 16.75 21.17
N LEU A 171 6.72 17.96 20.92
CA LEU A 171 7.93 18.20 20.11
C LEU A 171 9.15 17.41 20.61
N GLU A 172 9.23 17.15 21.92
CA GLU A 172 10.33 16.36 22.52
C GLU A 172 10.35 14.89 22.08
N ASN A 173 9.23 14.39 21.57
CA ASN A 173 9.03 13.00 21.14
C ASN A 173 9.08 12.86 19.60
N ILE A 174 9.56 13.88 18.89
CA ILE A 174 9.66 13.90 17.43
C ILE A 174 11.13 13.83 17.04
N ASP A 175 11.45 13.06 16.00
CA ASP A 175 12.80 12.97 15.49
C ASP A 175 13.27 14.31 14.87
N LEU A 176 14.59 14.54 14.94
CA LEU A 176 15.20 15.79 14.48
C LEU A 176 14.96 16.07 12.99
N LEU A 177 14.87 15.02 12.16
CA LEU A 177 14.69 15.18 10.72
C LEU A 177 13.28 15.70 10.41
N SER A 178 12.25 15.10 11.02
CA SER A 178 10.85 15.55 10.89
C SER A 178 10.67 16.98 11.42
N LEU A 179 11.29 17.34 12.55
CA LEU A 179 11.25 18.71 13.08
C LEU A 179 11.93 19.72 12.14
N THR A 180 13.10 19.36 11.61
CA THR A 180 13.83 20.22 10.67
C THR A 180 13.00 20.47 9.42
N ARG A 181 12.36 19.43 8.89
CA ARG A 181 11.50 19.54 7.72
C ARG A 181 10.25 20.38 7.99
N ALA A 182 9.57 20.14 9.11
CA ALA A 182 8.39 20.90 9.51
C ALA A 182 8.67 22.40 9.69
N LEU A 183 9.85 22.77 10.21
CA LEU A 183 10.27 24.17 10.35
C LEU A 183 10.63 24.83 9.01
N ALA A 184 11.25 24.07 8.10
CA ALA A 184 11.57 24.53 6.76
C ALA A 184 10.29 24.81 5.96
N ASP A 185 9.32 23.89 6.02
CA ASP A 185 8.06 23.91 5.29
C ASP A 185 6.93 24.63 6.06
N ARG A 186 7.28 25.53 6.99
CA ARG A 186 6.30 26.25 7.83
C ARG A 186 5.32 27.08 6.99
N VAL A 187 4.05 27.01 7.35
CA VAL A 187 2.96 27.77 6.72
C VAL A 187 2.69 29.08 7.45
N ARG A 188 2.20 30.10 6.74
CA ARG A 188 1.67 31.32 7.36
C ARG A 188 0.23 31.09 7.81
N VAL A 189 -0.13 31.68 8.95
CA VAL A 189 -1.50 31.71 9.48
C VAL A 189 -2.12 33.07 9.23
#